data_AF-A0A818D9D0-F1
#
_entry.id   AF-A0A818D9D0-F1
#
_cell.length_a   1.000
_cell.length_b   1.000
_cell.length_c   1.000
_cell.angle_alpha   90.00
_cell.angle_beta   90.00
_cell.angle_gamma   90.00
#
_symmetry.space_group_name_H-M   'P 1'
#
loop_
_entity.id
_entity.type
_entity.pdbx_description
1 polymer ?
#
loop_
_entity_poly.entity_id
_entity_poly.type
_entity_poly.pdbx_seq_one_letter_code
_entity_poly.pdbx_strand_id
1 'polypeptide(L)'
;MDSHDPSHCSIRIMRTNLIVVAYENSDNVDLLVTYSNVSFENQMTFSTGSLPQPVAVGDFNNDIRLDIVVANYGGADVSVLLGYGNGSFQNQMTFSTGLKPYSVAVGDFNNDTRLDIVVANYYDNSVSVLLGYGNGSFQ
;
A
#
# COMPACT_ATOMS: atom_id res chain seq x y z
N MET A 1 6.56 6.26 29.57
CA MET A 1 6.06 4.88 29.63
C MET A 1 4.95 4.83 28.61
N ASP A 2 5.31 4.71 27.34
CA ASP A 2 4.34 4.83 26.27
C ASP A 2 3.75 3.45 26.00
N SER A 3 2.43 3.40 25.98
CA SER A 3 1.60 2.22 25.89
C SER A 3 1.92 1.44 24.62
N HIS A 4 2.29 0.17 24.80
CA HIS A 4 2.22 -0.84 23.74
C HIS A 4 0.79 -0.88 23.19
N ASP A 5 0.58 -0.25 22.04
CA ASP A 5 -0.56 -0.50 21.16
C ASP A 5 -0.40 -1.93 20.60
N PRO A 6 -1.43 -2.79 20.64
CA PRO A 6 -1.26 -4.22 20.44
C PRO A 6 -1.22 -4.58 18.96
N SER A 7 -0.01 -4.76 18.40
CA SER A 7 0.28 -5.56 17.20
C SER A 7 -0.81 -5.51 16.10
N HIS A 8 -0.89 -4.39 15.38
CA HIS A 8 -1.88 -4.25 14.32
C HIS A 8 -1.32 -4.77 12.99
N CYS A 9 -1.77 -5.96 12.61
CA CYS A 9 -1.57 -6.55 11.30
C CYS A 9 -2.72 -6.15 10.38
N SER A 10 -2.44 -5.48 9.26
CA SER A 10 -3.47 -5.21 8.24
C SER A 10 -3.52 -6.36 7.24
N ILE A 11 -4.70 -6.99 7.12
CA ILE A 11 -4.96 -8.10 6.21
C ILE A 11 -6.05 -7.64 5.25
N ARG A 12 -5.75 -7.59 3.96
CA ARG A 12 -6.76 -7.30 2.94
C ARG A 12 -6.91 -8.47 1.98
N ILE A 13 -8.10 -9.08 1.97
CA ILE A 13 -8.46 -10.18 1.08
C ILE A 13 -9.06 -9.59 -0.20
N MET A 14 -8.38 -9.78 -1.34
CA MET A 14 -8.86 -9.32 -2.64
C MET A 14 -9.74 -10.38 -3.33
N ARG A 15 -10.63 -9.93 -4.23
CA ARG A 15 -11.54 -10.80 -5.03
C ARG A 15 -10.81 -11.79 -5.93
N THR A 16 -9.52 -11.56 -6.19
CA THR A 16 -8.61 -12.43 -6.92
C THR A 16 -7.52 -12.90 -5.98
N ASN A 17 -7.88 -13.74 -5.01
CA ASN A 17 -6.94 -14.65 -4.35
C ASN A 17 -5.67 -14.07 -3.68
N LEU A 18 -5.54 -12.75 -3.57
CA LEU A 18 -4.35 -12.06 -3.10
C LEU A 18 -4.61 -11.54 -1.69
N ILE A 19 -3.75 -11.92 -0.76
CA ILE A 19 -3.69 -11.38 0.59
C ILE A 19 -2.38 -10.62 0.73
N VAL A 20 -2.45 -9.36 1.12
CA VAL A 20 -1.29 -8.54 1.47
C VAL A 20 -1.27 -8.39 2.98
N VAL A 21 -0.10 -8.63 3.58
CA VAL A 21 0.15 -8.55 5.02
C VAL A 21 1.29 -7.56 5.27
N ALA A 22 1.02 -6.52 6.06
CA ALA A 22 2.04 -5.58 6.51
C ALA A 22 2.35 -5.82 8.00
N TYR A 23 3.63 -5.72 8.38
CA TYR A 23 4.08 -5.90 9.76
C TYR A 23 4.69 -4.63 10.31
N GLU A 24 4.22 -4.19 11.47
CA GLU A 24 4.74 -3.02 12.16
C GLU A 24 6.22 -3.15 12.58
N ASN A 25 6.82 -4.34 12.53
CA ASN A 25 8.20 -4.58 13.00
C ASN A 25 9.19 -4.86 11.86
N SER A 26 8.76 -4.70 10.60
CA SER A 26 9.54 -5.04 9.42
C SER A 26 9.35 -3.97 8.35
N ASP A 27 10.42 -3.56 7.67
CA ASP A 27 10.34 -2.66 6.52
C ASP A 27 9.91 -3.41 5.25
N ASN A 28 9.04 -4.42 5.38
CA ASN A 28 8.55 -5.24 4.27
C ASN A 28 7.05 -5.55 4.40
N VAL A 29 6.42 -5.81 3.26
CA VAL A 29 5.10 -6.46 3.15
C VAL A 29 5.24 -7.87 2.59
N ASP A 30 4.41 -8.77 3.09
CA ASP A 30 4.26 -10.12 2.55
C ASP A 30 3.04 -10.21 1.65
N LEU A 31 3.22 -10.92 0.54
CA LEU A 31 2.17 -11.22 -0.42
C LEU A 31 1.90 -12.71 -0.44
N LEU A 32 0.63 -13.05 -0.30
CA LEU A 32 0.13 -14.42 -0.25
C LEU A 32 -0.90 -14.61 -1.36
N VAL A 33 -0.50 -15.33 -2.41
CA VAL A 33 -1.33 -15.58 -3.59
C VAL A 33 -1.98 -16.96 -3.47
N THR A 34 -3.27 -17.05 -3.73
CA THR A 34 -4.00 -18.31 -3.85
C THR A 34 -4.37 -18.55 -5.33
N TYR A 35 -4.37 -19.80 -5.78
CA TYR A 35 -4.81 -20.11 -7.14
C TYR A 35 -5.69 -21.33 -7.04
N SER A 36 -6.97 -21.08 -6.74
CA SER A 36 -7.98 -22.08 -6.44
C SER A 36 -7.67 -22.93 -5.19
N ASN A 37 -8.69 -23.07 -4.37
CA ASN A 37 -8.87 -23.96 -3.24
C ASN A 37 -7.66 -24.85 -2.89
N VAL A 38 -7.02 -24.51 -1.75
CA VAL A 38 -6.27 -25.40 -0.82
C VAL A 38 -4.73 -25.33 -0.80
N SER A 39 -4.06 -24.31 -1.33
CA SER A 39 -2.69 -24.00 -0.85
C SER A 39 -2.25 -22.56 -1.05
N PHE A 40 -1.50 -22.07 -0.07
CA PHE A 40 -0.69 -20.86 -0.19
C PHE A 40 0.65 -21.24 -0.84
N GLU A 41 0.98 -20.60 -1.96
CA GLU A 41 2.32 -20.67 -2.55
C GLU A 41 3.34 -19.94 -1.64
N ASN A 42 4.63 -20.09 -1.96
CA ASN A 42 5.73 -19.55 -1.16
C ASN A 42 5.61 -18.03 -0.97
N GLN A 43 5.79 -17.56 0.26
CA GLN A 43 5.74 -16.15 0.63
C GLN A 43 6.76 -15.34 -0.17
N MET A 44 6.32 -14.26 -0.80
CA MET A 44 7.21 -13.28 -1.43
C MET A 44 7.21 -12.00 -0.59
N THR A 45 8.41 -11.53 -0.25
CA THR A 45 8.65 -10.35 0.59
C THR A 45 9.18 -9.21 -0.28
N PHE A 46 8.56 -8.03 -0.17
CA PHE A 46 8.96 -6.83 -0.91
C PHE A 46 9.26 -5.68 0.06
N SER A 47 10.35 -4.97 -0.19
CA SER A 47 10.78 -3.83 0.65
C SER A 47 9.82 -2.65 0.52
N THR A 48 9.46 -2.09 1.68
CA THR A 48 8.65 -0.88 1.83
C THR A 48 9.47 0.23 2.51
N GLY A 49 8.82 1.30 2.98
CA GLY A 49 9.39 2.18 4.00
C GLY A 49 9.20 1.63 5.41
N SER A 50 9.48 2.46 6.42
CA SER A 50 9.51 2.06 7.83
C SER A 50 8.11 1.91 8.46
N LEU A 51 7.92 0.86 9.26
CA LEU A 51 6.66 0.52 9.96
C LEU A 51 5.45 0.53 8.99
N PRO A 52 5.39 -0.36 7.98
CA PRO A 52 4.32 -0.36 6.99
C PRO A 52 2.95 -0.63 7.65
N GLN A 53 2.01 0.28 7.41
CA GLN A 53 0.65 0.34 7.96
C GLN A 53 -0.37 -0.03 6.84
N PRO A 54 -1.69 0.31 6.89
CA PRO A 54 -2.69 -0.20 5.94
C PRO A 54 -2.25 -0.13 4.49
N VAL A 55 -2.61 -1.17 3.76
CA VAL A 55 -2.35 -1.33 2.34
C VAL A 55 -3.62 -1.07 1.53
N ALA A 56 -3.49 -0.27 0.47
CA ALA A 56 -4.53 -0.17 -0.54
C ALA A 56 -4.05 -0.75 -1.87
N VAL A 57 -5.01 -1.22 -2.67
CA VAL A 57 -4.76 -1.90 -3.94
C VAL A 57 -5.64 -1.23 -5.00
N GLY A 58 -5.07 -0.98 -6.17
CA GLY A 58 -5.72 -0.32 -7.30
C GLY A 58 -4.90 -0.52 -8.58
N ASP A 59 -5.42 -0.08 -9.72
CA ASP A 59 -4.66 0.02 -10.97
C ASP A 59 -4.20 1.48 -11.09
N PHE A 60 -2.97 1.77 -10.68
CA PHE A 60 -2.43 3.14 -10.62
C PHE A 60 -1.76 3.55 -11.93
N ASN A 61 -1.54 2.62 -12.86
CA ASN A 61 -0.87 2.85 -14.14
C ASN A 61 -1.72 2.50 -15.37
N ASN A 62 -3.00 2.18 -15.19
CA ASN A 62 -3.99 1.84 -16.21
C ASN A 62 -3.60 0.63 -17.08
N ASP A 63 -2.92 -0.34 -16.49
CA ASP A 63 -2.50 -1.55 -17.20
C ASP A 63 -3.34 -2.80 -16.89
N ILE A 64 -4.42 -2.62 -16.11
CA ILE A 64 -5.40 -3.64 -15.69
C ILE A 64 -4.77 -4.69 -14.75
N ARG A 65 -3.63 -4.40 -14.15
CA ARG A 65 -3.03 -5.22 -13.10
C ARG A 65 -3.15 -4.52 -11.75
N LEU A 66 -3.20 -5.34 -10.70
CA LEU A 66 -3.28 -4.82 -9.34
C LEU A 66 -1.90 -4.32 -8.90
N ASP A 67 -1.85 -3.05 -8.51
CA ASP A 67 -0.74 -2.38 -7.87
C ASP A 67 -1.04 -2.18 -6.38
N ILE A 68 -0.01 -1.89 -5.59
CA ILE A 68 -0.12 -1.70 -4.14
C ILE A 68 0.37 -0.32 -3.74
N VAL A 69 -0.33 0.30 -2.79
CA VAL A 69 0.18 1.44 -2.01
C VAL A 69 0.24 1.07 -0.53
N VAL A 70 1.32 1.47 0.12
CA VAL A 70 1.62 1.22 1.54
C VAL A 70 1.91 2.55 2.24
N ALA A 71 1.26 2.81 3.38
CA ALA A 71 1.68 3.89 4.27
C ALA A 71 2.91 3.49 5.07
N ASN A 72 3.95 4.31 5.05
CA ASN A 72 5.17 4.07 5.80
C ASN A 72 5.13 4.89 7.11
N TYR A 73 4.51 4.35 8.16
CA TYR A 73 4.23 5.10 9.40
C TYR A 73 5.49 5.60 10.13
N GLY A 74 6.61 4.91 9.98
CA GLY A 74 7.91 5.35 10.49
C GLY A 74 8.55 6.48 9.66
N GLY A 75 8.00 6.76 8.48
CA GLY A 75 8.46 7.79 7.55
C GLY A 75 7.47 8.96 7.38
N ALA A 76 7.62 9.65 6.25
CA ALA A 76 6.78 10.76 5.80
C ALA A 76 6.39 10.56 4.33
N ASP A 77 6.14 9.32 3.95
CA ASP A 77 5.87 8.90 2.58
C ASP A 77 4.95 7.68 2.50
N VAL A 78 4.46 7.44 1.29
CA VAL A 78 3.86 6.17 0.90
C VAL A 78 4.75 5.49 -0.13
N SER A 79 4.73 4.16 -0.14
CA SER A 79 5.36 3.34 -1.17
C SER A 79 4.32 2.82 -2.15
N VAL A 80 4.55 2.99 -3.45
CA VAL A 80 3.74 2.40 -4.53
C VAL A 80 4.55 1.32 -5.24
N LEU A 81 3.97 0.14 -5.38
CA LEU A 81 4.55 -1.01 -6.06
C LEU A 81 3.65 -1.40 -7.23
N LEU A 82 4.16 -1.26 -8.46
CA LEU A 82 3.41 -1.62 -9.67
C LEU A 82 3.47 -3.13 -9.92
N GLY A 83 2.32 -3.75 -10.18
CA GLY A 83 2.18 -5.20 -10.33
C GLY A 83 2.46 -5.69 -11.74
N TYR A 84 3.11 -6.85 -11.84
CA TYR A 84 3.23 -7.57 -13.12
C TYR A 84 2.01 -8.43 -13.44
N GLY A 85 1.03 -8.53 -12.54
CA GLY A 85 -0.21 -9.30 -12.71
C GLY A 85 -0.10 -10.79 -12.39
N ASN A 86 1.09 -11.26 -12.03
CA ASN A 86 1.38 -12.65 -11.63
C ASN A 86 1.67 -12.78 -10.12
N GLY A 87 1.39 -11.75 -9.33
CA GLY A 87 1.71 -11.67 -7.90
C GLY A 87 3.12 -11.14 -7.60
N SER A 88 3.92 -10.79 -8.61
CA SER A 88 5.19 -10.07 -8.44
C SER A 88 5.05 -8.57 -8.76
N PHE A 89 5.94 -7.76 -8.19
CA PHE A 89 5.89 -6.30 -8.26
C PHE A 89 7.24 -5.70 -8.67
N GLN A 90 7.20 -4.50 -9.22
CA GLN A 90 8.36 -3.66 -9.47
C GLN A 90 8.95 -3.15 -8.15
N ASN A 91 10.15 -2.54 -8.23
CA ASN A 91 10.71 -1.79 -7.12
C ASN A 91 9.76 -0.67 -6.69
N GLN A 92 9.70 -0.40 -5.39
CA GLN A 92 8.87 0.67 -4.85
C GLN A 92 9.27 2.04 -5.40
N MET A 93 8.27 2.87 -5.66
CA MET A 93 8.40 4.31 -5.80
C MET A 93 7.83 4.96 -4.55
N THR A 94 8.49 6.00 -4.03
CA THR A 94 8.02 6.70 -2.83
C THR A 94 7.49 8.09 -3.17
N PHE A 95 6.43 8.49 -2.48
CA PHE A 95 5.80 9.80 -2.64
C PHE A 95 5.59 10.43 -1.27
N SER A 96 6.00 11.69 -1.14
CA SER A 96 5.96 12.40 0.14
C SER A 96 4.53 12.63 0.63
N THR A 97 4.37 12.58 1.94
CA THR A 97 3.13 12.85 2.68
C THR A 97 3.45 13.68 3.92
N GLY A 98 2.51 13.78 4.86
CA GLY A 98 2.82 14.28 6.20
C GLY A 98 3.50 13.22 7.08
N LEU A 99 3.83 13.60 8.32
CA LEU A 99 4.49 12.73 9.28
C LEU A 99 3.55 11.66 9.83
N LYS A 100 4.11 10.45 9.99
CA LYS A 100 3.41 9.26 10.49
C LYS A 100 2.12 8.97 9.72
N PRO A 101 2.21 8.70 8.40
CA PRO A 101 1.06 8.30 7.62
C PRO A 101 0.50 7.00 8.21
N TYR A 102 -0.79 7.02 8.55
CA TYR A 102 -1.42 5.95 9.35
C TYR A 102 -2.49 5.18 8.56
N SER A 103 -3.12 5.79 7.57
CA SER A 103 -4.15 5.13 6.77
C SER A 103 -4.13 5.66 5.34
N VAL A 104 -4.45 4.78 4.39
CA VAL A 104 -4.54 5.09 2.97
C VAL A 104 -5.91 4.70 2.42
N ALA A 105 -6.47 5.58 1.59
CA ALA A 105 -7.64 5.32 0.76
C ALA A 105 -7.30 5.67 -0.70
N VAL A 106 -7.98 5.02 -1.63
CA VAL A 106 -7.76 5.22 -3.07
C VAL A 106 -9.08 5.41 -3.78
N GLY A 107 -9.10 6.27 -4.80
CA GLY A 107 -10.28 6.61 -5.58
C GLY A 107 -9.97 7.75 -6.53
N ASP A 108 -10.85 8.00 -7.49
CA ASP A 108 -10.79 9.20 -8.32
C ASP A 108 -11.43 10.35 -7.54
N PHE A 109 -10.60 11.24 -6.96
CA PHE A 109 -11.05 12.34 -6.09
C PHE A 109 -11.14 13.67 -6.84
N ASN A 110 -10.51 13.78 -8.01
CA ASN A 110 -10.51 14.99 -8.83
C ASN A 110 -11.35 14.85 -10.13
N ASN A 111 -11.97 13.69 -10.35
CA ASN A 111 -12.81 13.34 -11.50
C ASN A 111 -12.05 13.37 -12.83
N ASP A 112 -10.80 12.89 -12.82
CA ASP A 112 -9.95 12.77 -14.01
C ASP A 112 -9.85 11.34 -14.56
N THR A 113 -10.61 10.40 -13.97
CA THR A 113 -10.67 8.97 -14.29
C THR A 113 -9.42 8.17 -13.92
N ARG A 114 -8.53 8.72 -13.10
CA ARG A 114 -7.33 8.04 -12.61
C ARG A 114 -7.43 7.88 -11.09
N LEU A 115 -6.76 6.85 -10.56
CA LEU A 115 -6.75 6.65 -9.12
C LEU A 115 -5.80 7.65 -8.45
N ASP A 116 -6.35 8.40 -7.51
CA ASP A 116 -5.65 9.23 -6.56
C ASP A 116 -5.46 8.47 -5.23
N ILE A 117 -4.55 8.95 -4.39
CA ILE A 117 -4.28 8.41 -3.05
C ILE A 117 -4.58 9.49 -2.01
N VAL A 118 -5.32 9.14 -0.96
CA VAL A 118 -5.55 9.99 0.21
C VAL A 118 -4.92 9.33 1.43
N VAL A 119 -4.14 10.11 2.18
CA VAL A 119 -3.35 9.61 3.32
C VAL A 119 -3.69 10.42 4.56
N ALA A 120 -4.08 9.73 5.63
CA ALA A 120 -4.26 10.35 6.95
C ALA A 120 -2.92 10.37 7.69
N ASN A 121 -2.43 11.56 8.04
CA ASN A 121 -1.14 11.77 8.72
C ASN A 121 -1.38 11.97 10.21
N TYR A 122 -1.12 10.94 11.01
CA TYR A 122 -1.49 10.92 12.42
C TYR A 122 -0.77 11.99 13.24
N TYR A 123 0.53 12.17 13.01
CA TYR A 123 1.32 13.11 13.81
C TYR A 123 1.06 14.56 13.42
N ASP A 124 0.88 14.82 12.14
CA ASP A 124 0.65 16.18 11.63
C ASP A 124 -0.80 16.66 11.77
N ASN A 125 -1.72 15.79 12.21
CA ASN A 125 -3.17 16.05 12.21
C ASN A 125 -3.66 16.57 10.85
N SER A 126 -3.13 16.00 9.77
CA SER A 126 -3.37 16.47 8.41
C SER A 126 -3.78 15.31 7.48
N VAL A 127 -4.23 15.67 6.29
CA VAL A 127 -4.50 14.73 5.20
C VAL A 127 -3.69 15.16 3.99
N SER A 128 -2.96 14.21 3.40
CA SER A 128 -2.31 14.39 2.10
C SER A 128 -3.21 13.81 1.01
N VAL A 129 -3.30 14.50 -0.13
CA VAL A 129 -3.95 14.01 -1.34
C VAL A 129 -2.91 14.00 -2.45
N LEU A 130 -2.66 12.83 -3.00
CA LEU A 130 -1.68 12.59 -4.05
C LEU A 130 -2.46 12.30 -5.33
N LEU A 131 -2.40 13.22 -6.29
CA LEU A 131 -3.15 13.14 -7.53
C LEU A 131 -2.44 12.22 -8.52
N GLY A 132 -3.16 11.23 -9.04
CA GLY A 132 -2.63 10.22 -9.93
C GLY A 132 -2.49 10.71 -11.36
N TYR A 133 -1.34 10.46 -11.98
CA TYR A 133 -1.17 10.70 -13.42
C TYR A 133 -1.61 9.52 -14.28
N GLY A 134 -1.96 8.38 -13.67
CA GLY A 134 -2.42 7.18 -14.38
C GLY A 134 -1.32 6.42 -15.09
N ASN A 135 -0.07 6.65 -14.69
CA ASN A 135 1.14 5.98 -15.16
C ASN A 135 2.02 5.49 -13.98
N GLY A 136 1.43 5.40 -12.78
CA GLY A 136 2.13 5.08 -11.54
C GLY A 136 2.85 6.25 -10.85
N SER A 137 2.81 7.47 -11.40
CA SER A 137 3.32 8.67 -10.74
C SER A 137 2.21 9.54 -10.13
N PHE A 138 2.58 10.29 -9.09
CA PHE A 138 1.67 11.11 -8.29
C PHE A 138 2.28 12.49 -7.98
N GLN A 139 1.42 13.47 -7.69
CA GLN A 139 1.79 14.80 -7.20
C GLN A 139 1.01 15.20 -5.95
#